data_AF-A0A1G8W0M4-F1
#
_entry.id   AF-A0A1G8W0M4-F1
#
_cell.length_a   1.000
_cell.length_b   1.000
_cell.length_c   1.000
_cell.angle_alpha   90.00
_cell.angle_beta   90.00
_cell.angle_gamma   90.00
#
_symmetry.space_group_name_H-M   'P 1'
#
loop_
_entity.id
_entity.type
_entity.pdbx_description
1 polymer ?
#
loop_
_entity_poly.entity_id
_entity_poly.type
_entity_poly.pdbx_seq_one_letter_code
_entity_poly.pdbx_strand_id
1 'polypeptide(L)'
;MLQFYVNPIPYLLNNLKEIENYRKNEKPIGIPIIVNDDNFFSKSESERYDFFRETILQKLDLLSSVVTKKKLDTNMSLLKKELKMVLIRFM
;
A
#
# COMPACT_ATOMS: atom_id res chain seq x y z
N MET A 1 -6.21 4.91 2.49
CA MET A 1 -6.58 4.96 1.07
C MET A 1 -5.33 4.66 0.26
N LEU A 2 -5.33 3.55 -0.47
CA LEU A 2 -4.25 3.29 -1.43
C LEU A 2 -4.44 4.25 -2.61
N GLN A 3 -3.37 4.93 -3.03
CA GLN A 3 -3.39 5.88 -4.14
C GLN A 3 -2.50 5.32 -5.25
N PHE A 4 -3.08 4.92 -6.38
CA PHE A 4 -2.32 4.37 -7.49
C PHE A 4 -1.79 5.49 -8.39
N TYR A 5 -0.48 5.48 -8.61
CA TYR A 5 0.22 6.39 -9.52
C TYR A 5 0.75 5.56 -10.70
N VAL A 6 0.16 5.75 -11.87
CA VAL A 6 0.50 5.01 -13.09
C VAL A 6 1.51 5.81 -13.90
N ASN A 7 2.69 5.22 -14.13
CA ASN A 7 3.81 5.85 -14.85
C ASN A 7 4.04 7.32 -14.44
N PRO A 8 4.20 7.61 -13.13
CA PRO A 8 4.35 8.99 -12.66
C PRO A 8 5.63 9.61 -13.21
N ILE A 9 5.56 10.89 -13.57
CA ILE A 9 6.75 11.63 -13.99
C ILE A 9 7.80 11.68 -12.86
N PRO A 10 9.11 11.75 -13.17
CA PRO A 10 10.17 11.70 -12.16
C PRO A 10 10.04 12.76 -11.06
N TYR A 11 9.61 13.97 -11.43
CA TYR A 11 9.37 15.03 -10.45
C TYR A 11 8.33 14.63 -9.40
N LEU A 12 7.20 14.06 -9.82
CA LEU A 12 6.17 13.61 -8.89
C LEU A 12 6.69 12.46 -8.04
N LEU A 13 7.32 11.46 -8.66
CA LEU A 13 7.88 10.29 -7.99
C LEU A 13 8.84 10.67 -6.85
N ASN A 14 9.77 11.60 -7.11
CA ASN A 14 10.75 12.07 -6.14
C ASN A 14 10.13 12.86 -4.97
N ASN A 15 8.91 13.37 -5.12
CA ASN A 15 8.19 14.13 -4.10
C ASN A 15 7.09 13.32 -3.41
N LEU A 16 6.84 12.07 -3.82
CA LEU A 16 5.87 11.21 -3.16
C LEU A 16 6.40 10.75 -1.80
N LYS A 17 5.60 10.97 -0.76
CA LYS A 17 5.85 10.40 0.56
C LYS A 17 5.51 8.93 0.54
N GLU A 18 6.28 8.11 1.22
CA GLU A 18 5.99 6.68 1.34
C GLU A 18 4.62 6.39 1.98
N ILE A 19 4.21 7.26 2.91
CA ILE A 19 2.90 7.30 3.57
C ILE A 19 2.56 8.75 3.93
N GLU A 20 1.31 9.17 3.70
CA GLU A 20 0.83 10.48 4.09
C GLU A 20 0.54 10.56 5.60
N ASN A 21 0.46 11.79 6.12
CA ASN A 21 0.05 12.02 7.49
C ASN A 21 -1.44 11.67 7.68
N TYR A 22 -1.78 11.12 8.84
CA TYR A 22 -3.18 11.00 9.26
C TYR A 22 -3.85 12.38 9.35
N ARG A 23 -4.91 12.58 8.55
CA ARG A 23 -5.71 13.80 8.55
C ARG A 23 -6.85 13.65 9.56
N LYS A 24 -6.72 14.26 10.75
CA LYS A 24 -7.64 14.05 11.89
C LYS A 24 -9.12 14.32 11.58
N ASN A 25 -9.42 15.34 10.78
CA ASN A 25 -10.80 15.76 10.49
C ASN A 25 -11.49 14.82 9.50
N GLU A 26 -10.76 14.38 8.48
CA GLU A 26 -11.30 13.54 7.40
C GLU A 26 -11.12 12.04 7.72
N LYS A 27 -10.17 11.72 8.60
CA LYS A 27 -9.71 10.38 8.99
C LYS A 27 -9.03 9.49 7.92
N PRO A 28 -8.54 9.96 6.76
CA PRO A 28 -7.75 9.14 5.84
C PRO A 28 -6.25 9.17 6.16
N ILE A 29 -5.58 8.14 5.67
CA ILE A 29 -4.13 8.05 5.48
C ILE A 29 -3.94 7.67 4.01
N GLY A 30 -3.32 8.53 3.20
CA GLY A 30 -2.93 8.20 1.84
C GLY A 30 -1.65 7.35 1.82
N ILE A 31 -1.61 6.32 0.98
CA ILE A 31 -0.42 5.50 0.80
C ILE A 31 -0.24 5.29 -0.72
N PRO A 32 0.80 5.89 -1.33
CA PRO A 32 1.03 5.73 -2.75
C PRO A 32 1.50 4.32 -3.10
N ILE A 33 0.97 3.80 -4.20
CA ILE A 33 1.45 2.62 -4.91
C ILE A 33 1.81 3.08 -6.33
N ILE A 34 3.06 2.87 -6.70
CA ILE A 34 3.55 3.22 -8.03
C ILE A 34 3.44 1.99 -8.92
N VAL A 35 2.78 2.15 -10.06
CA VAL A 35 2.61 1.10 -11.06
C VAL A 35 3.27 1.61 -12.35
N ASN A 36 4.28 0.90 -12.82
CA ASN A 36 5.01 1.29 -14.02
C ASN A 36 5.45 0.08 -14.85
N ASP A 37 6.18 0.36 -15.94
CA ASP A 37 6.68 -0.70 -16.82
C ASP A 37 7.63 -1.64 -16.08
N ASP A 38 8.48 -1.12 -15.19
CA ASP A 38 9.49 -1.91 -14.46
C ASP A 38 8.88 -2.93 -13.49
N ASN A 39 7.73 -2.63 -12.91
CA ASN A 39 7.15 -3.42 -11.82
C ASN A 39 5.81 -4.11 -12.15
N PHE A 40 5.11 -3.69 -13.22
CA PHE A 40 3.79 -4.20 -13.52
C PHE A 40 3.52 -4.42 -15.01
N PHE A 41 3.62 -3.40 -15.85
CA PHE A 41 3.12 -3.51 -17.23
C PHE A 41 3.98 -4.42 -18.11
N SER A 42 5.29 -4.51 -17.86
CA SER A 42 6.17 -5.42 -18.59
C SER A 42 6.21 -6.84 -17.98
N LYS A 43 5.46 -7.10 -16.92
CA LYS A 43 5.53 -8.35 -16.15
C LYS A 43 4.49 -9.37 -16.61
N SER A 44 4.83 -10.65 -16.43
CA SER A 44 3.88 -11.74 -16.62
C SER A 44 2.71 -11.64 -15.62
N GLU A 45 1.64 -12.37 -15.89
CA GLU A 45 0.48 -12.38 -14.99
C GLU A 45 0.84 -12.81 -13.56
N SER A 46 1.63 -13.88 -13.39
CA SER A 46 2.09 -14.34 -12.08
C SER A 46 2.89 -13.26 -11.35
N GLU A 47 3.85 -12.63 -12.04
CA GLU A 47 4.68 -11.57 -11.46
C GLU A 47 3.86 -10.35 -11.05
N ARG A 48 2.81 -10.01 -11.81
CA ARG A 48 1.86 -8.94 -11.46
C ARG A 48 1.09 -9.25 -10.18
N TYR A 49 0.68 -10.51 -9.97
CA TYR A 49 0.05 -10.94 -8.73
C TYR A 49 1.02 -10.89 -7.54
N ASP A 50 2.25 -11.36 -7.73
CA ASP A 50 3.29 -11.30 -6.70
C ASP A 50 3.60 -9.84 -6.32
N PHE A 51 3.77 -8.95 -7.30
CA PHE A 51 3.97 -7.52 -7.08
C PHE A 51 2.85 -6.91 -6.23
N PHE A 52 1.58 -7.15 -6.56
CA PHE A 52 0.46 -6.61 -5.79
C PHE A 52 0.42 -7.17 -4.37
N ARG A 53 0.59 -8.49 -4.22
CA ARG A 53 0.59 -9.15 -2.91
C ARG A 53 1.63 -8.54 -2.00
N GLU A 54 2.87 -8.45 -2.47
CA GLU A 54 3.99 -7.95 -1.69
C GLU A 54 3.84 -6.47 -1.38
N THR A 55 3.48 -5.66 -2.38
CA THR A 55 3.30 -4.22 -2.22
C THR A 55 2.22 -3.91 -1.19
N ILE A 56 1.04 -4.53 -1.27
CA ILE A 56 -0.06 -4.26 -0.33
C ILE A 56 0.32 -4.70 1.09
N LEU A 57 0.99 -5.84 1.26
CA LEU A 57 1.45 -6.30 2.57
C LEU A 57 2.47 -5.34 3.19
N GLN A 58 3.42 -4.85 2.40
CA GLN A 58 4.38 -3.84 2.84
C GLN A 58 3.69 -2.52 3.21
N LYS A 59 2.70 -2.08 2.42
CA LYS A 59 1.92 -0.87 2.72
C LYS A 59 1.10 -1.00 4.03
N LEU A 60 0.61 -2.20 4.35
CA LEU A 60 -0.04 -2.44 5.65
C LEU A 60 0.93 -2.37 6.83
N ASP A 61 2.20 -2.75 6.64
CA ASP A 61 3.22 -2.60 7.68
C ASP A 61 3.52 -1.12 7.98
N LEU A 62 3.61 -0.30 6.94
CA LEU A 62 3.71 1.15 7.09
C LEU A 62 2.49 1.73 7.79
N LEU A 63 1.28 1.32 7.40
CA LEU A 63 0.05 1.76 8.05
C LEU A 63 0.05 1.39 9.55
N SER A 64 0.54 0.20 9.90
CA SER A 64 0.62 -0.26 11.28
C SER A 64 1.48 0.69 12.13
N SER A 65 2.62 1.12 11.60
CA SER A 65 3.50 2.07 12.28
C SER A 65 2.81 3.41 12.57
N VAL A 66 2.00 3.92 11.63
CA VAL A 66 1.27 5.18 11.78
C VAL A 66 0.13 5.04 12.79
N VAL A 67 -0.64 3.96 12.71
CA VAL A 67 -1.73 3.66 13.65
C VAL A 67 -1.21 3.60 15.09
N THR A 68 -0.11 2.86 15.33
CA THR A 68 0.52 2.76 16.65
C THR A 68 1.02 4.12 17.13
N LYS A 69 1.76 4.85 16.28
CA LYS A 69 2.31 6.18 16.63
C LYS A 69 1.23 7.20 16.95
N LYS A 70 0.09 7.14 16.25
CA LYS A 70 -1.05 8.05 16.43
C LYS A 70 -2.08 7.55 17.43
N LYS A 71 -1.88 6.36 18.02
CA LYS A 71 -2.80 5.71 18.95
C LYS A 71 -4.23 5.62 18.40
N LEU A 72 -4.35 5.29 17.11
CA LEU A 72 -5.66 5.09 16.49
C LEU A 72 -6.23 3.75 16.96
N ASP A 73 -7.52 3.73 17.24
CA ASP A 73 -8.24 2.54 17.69
C ASP A 73 -8.48 1.60 16.49
N THR A 74 -7.49 0.75 16.20
CA THR A 74 -7.52 -0.18 15.07
C THR A 74 -6.69 -1.42 15.37
N ASN A 75 -7.27 -2.61 15.18
CA ASN A 75 -6.57 -3.87 15.35
C ASN A 75 -5.81 -4.27 14.06
N MET A 76 -4.61 -3.70 13.89
CA MET A 76 -3.77 -3.92 12.71
C MET A 76 -3.29 -5.38 12.55
N SER A 77 -3.12 -6.10 13.66
CA SER A 77 -2.73 -7.51 13.64
C SER A 77 -3.81 -8.38 13.00
N LEU A 78 -5.08 -8.17 13.41
CA LEU A 78 -6.22 -8.85 12.81
C LEU A 78 -6.34 -8.50 11.32
N LEU A 79 -6.29 -7.21 10.97
CA LEU A 79 -6.40 -6.76 9.58
C LEU A 79 -5.33 -7.39 8.67
N LYS A 80 -4.06 -7.42 9.12
CA LYS A 80 -2.97 -8.04 8.37
C LYS A 80 -3.16 -9.54 8.22
N LYS A 81 -3.63 -10.23 9.25
CA LYS A 81 -3.94 -11.67 9.21
C LYS A 81 -5.05 -11.96 8.21
N GLU A 82 -6.13 -11.19 8.23
CA GLU A 82 -7.26 -11.36 7.30
C GLU A 82 -6.85 -11.10 5.86
N LEU A 83 -6.06 -10.05 5.59
CA LEU A 83 -5.57 -9.80 4.23
C LEU A 83 -4.73 -10.97 3.71
N LYS A 84 -3.83 -11.52 4.53
CA LYS A 84 -3.03 -12.70 4.13
C LYS A 84 -3.91 -13.87 3.73
N MET A 85 -4.99 -14.13 4.47
CA MET A 85 -5.95 -15.19 4.14
C MET A 85 -6.67 -14.93 2.82
N VAL A 86 -7.07 -13.68 2.56
CA VAL A 86 -7.69 -13.27 1.29
C VAL A 86 -6.71 -13.50 0.13
N LEU A 87 -5.46 -13.05 0.26
CA LEU A 87 -4.46 -13.18 -0.81
C LEU A 87 -4.11 -14.64 -1.11
N ILE A 88 -4.15 -15.54 -0.13
CA ILE A 88 -3.96 -16.99 -0.37
C ILE A 88 -5.15 -17.58 -1.14
N ARG A 89 -6.37 -17.10 -0.89
CA ARG A 89 -7.59 -17.70 -1.48
C ARG A 89 -7.80 -17.37 -2.96
N PHE A 90 -7.24 -16.26 -3.43
CA PHE A 90 -7.41 -15.76 -4.80
C PHE A 90 -6.20 -16.02 -5.70
N MET A 91 -5.20 -16.76 -5.19
CA MET A 91 -4.05 -17.28 -5.95
C MET A 91 -4.19 -18.79 -6.08
#